data_AF-A0A1C6TZ24-F1
#
_entry.id   AF-A0A1C6TZ24-F1
#
_cell.length_a   1.000
_cell.length_b   1.000
_cell.length_c   1.000
_cell.angle_alpha   90.00
_cell.angle_beta   90.00
_cell.angle_gamma   90.00
#
_symmetry.space_group_name_H-M   'P 1'
#
loop_
_entity.id
_entity.type
_entity.pdbx_description
1 polymer ?
#
loop_
_entity_poly.entity_id
_entity_poly.type
_entity_poly.pdbx_seq_one_letter_code
_entity_poly.pdbx_strand_id
1 'polypeptide(L)'
;MARAAAVVPSADPAATRPGPADGPALRRAAEPESPDDDAPATGGLRGARSELRRQMRERRRLRMGVLALVSVVLLGAIPVFFGIRTLSRDPVFDTLDELDVPGWAAVKTVDDVSGSRWCLLDCRLRERTVTSERSPEETAQVYERALTEDGWRPWQVTRCPEQQSKGRYTCWRRDELTLDLWVREPACVPPPVDGEPALVPSPDPSTAAQQCTGSLVSVKVRNAIDDDRTRPQPSTDPSLTGEDPFPTLSEDPLGEPTPSPS
;
A
#
# COMPACT_ATOMS: atom_id res chain seq x y z
N MET A 1 -44.13 -5.50 11.99
CA MET A 1 -43.56 -4.85 13.18
C MET A 1 -42.90 -3.55 12.73
N ALA A 2 -43.10 -2.47 13.47
CA ALA A 2 -42.83 -1.10 13.07
C ALA A 2 -41.69 -0.46 13.87
N ARG A 3 -41.11 0.61 13.27
CA ARG A 3 -40.21 1.65 13.82
C ARG A 3 -38.71 1.26 13.93
N ALA A 4 -37.75 2.16 13.73
CA ALA A 4 -37.78 3.63 13.79
C ALA A 4 -36.76 4.28 12.83
N ALA A 5 -37.16 5.39 12.20
CA ALA A 5 -36.26 6.34 11.57
C ALA A 5 -35.89 7.42 12.60
N ALA A 6 -34.59 7.69 12.76
CA ALA A 6 -34.09 8.76 13.61
C ALA A 6 -34.11 10.08 12.84
N VAL A 7 -34.86 11.05 13.36
CA VAL A 7 -34.88 12.45 12.89
C VAL A 7 -33.81 13.22 13.65
N VAL A 8 -32.89 13.88 12.92
CA VAL A 8 -31.90 14.80 13.47
C VAL A 8 -32.46 16.23 13.36
N PRO A 9 -32.54 17.02 14.44
CA PRO A 9 -32.89 18.43 14.33
C PRO A 9 -31.65 19.28 13.98
N SER A 10 -31.84 20.17 13.01
CA SER A 10 -30.91 21.26 12.65
C SER A 10 -30.87 22.34 13.74
N ALA A 11 -29.68 22.84 14.06
CA ALA A 11 -29.49 23.95 14.98
C ALA A 11 -28.69 25.06 14.30
N ASP A 12 -29.24 26.28 14.32
CA ASP A 12 -28.53 27.56 14.17
C ASP A 12 -29.51 28.73 14.47
N PRO A 13 -29.04 29.97 14.74
CA PRO A 13 -28.19 30.38 15.84
C PRO A 13 -28.86 31.53 16.66
N ALA A 14 -28.53 31.69 17.94
CA ALA A 14 -28.98 32.84 18.72
C ALA A 14 -27.81 33.49 19.48
N ALA A 15 -27.59 34.75 19.11
CA ALA A 15 -26.64 35.69 19.67
C ALA A 15 -26.89 35.96 21.16
N THR A 16 -25.82 36.21 21.92
CA THR A 16 -25.79 37.20 23.03
C THR A 16 -24.32 37.52 23.39
N ARG A 17 -23.91 38.78 23.18
CA ARG A 17 -22.74 39.38 23.85
C ARG A 17 -23.19 40.01 25.17
N PRO A 18 -22.29 40.07 26.17
CA PRO A 18 -22.21 41.24 27.03
C PRO A 18 -20.78 41.80 27.09
N GLY A 19 -20.67 43.13 26.97
CA GLY A 19 -19.49 43.87 27.43
C GLY A 19 -19.49 44.02 28.95
N PRO A 20 -18.36 44.45 29.54
CA PRO A 20 -18.37 45.83 30.03
C PRO A 20 -17.04 46.59 29.80
N ALA A 21 -17.21 47.90 29.69
CA ALA A 21 -16.18 48.90 29.93
C ALA A 21 -15.83 48.96 31.42
N ASP A 22 -14.57 49.23 31.75
CA ASP A 22 -14.15 50.17 32.81
C ASP A 22 -12.62 50.12 32.93
N GLY A 23 -11.97 51.27 32.72
CA GLY A 23 -10.52 51.42 32.87
C GLY A 23 -10.09 51.71 34.31
N PRO A 24 -8.78 51.89 34.55
CA PRO A 24 -8.36 52.77 35.63
C PRO A 24 -7.30 53.81 35.20
N ALA A 25 -7.68 55.06 35.44
CA ALA A 25 -6.96 56.10 36.17
C ALA A 25 -5.44 56.31 35.99
N LEU A 26 -5.12 57.43 35.34
CA LEU A 26 -3.90 58.22 35.57
C LEU A 26 -3.95 58.94 36.92
N ARG A 27 -2.87 58.84 37.72
CA ARG A 27 -2.31 59.78 38.74
C ARG A 27 -1.30 58.98 39.60
N ARG A 28 -0.16 59.46 40.10
CA ARG A 28 0.59 60.73 40.06
C ARG A 28 2.00 60.41 40.62
N ALA A 29 2.99 61.19 40.20
CA ALA A 29 4.38 61.20 40.60
C ALA A 29 4.67 61.12 42.11
N ALA A 30 5.78 60.46 42.43
CA ALA A 30 6.70 60.81 43.53
C ALA A 30 8.06 60.14 43.26
N GLU A 31 8.97 60.86 42.61
CA GLU A 31 10.40 60.65 42.84
C GLU A 31 10.74 61.15 44.25
N PRO A 32 11.64 60.46 44.93
CA PRO A 32 12.73 61.16 45.59
C PRO A 32 14.08 60.64 45.11
N GLU A 33 14.93 61.54 44.62
CA GLU A 33 16.37 61.35 44.58
C GLU A 33 16.91 61.16 46.00
N SER A 34 17.69 60.10 46.19
CA SER A 34 18.94 60.11 46.97
C SER A 34 19.73 58.85 46.61
N PRO A 35 20.90 58.97 45.96
CA PRO A 35 21.87 57.88 45.89
C PRO A 35 22.80 58.02 47.09
N ASP A 36 22.62 57.16 48.09
CA ASP A 36 23.69 56.88 49.04
C ASP A 36 24.17 55.44 48.82
N ASP A 37 25.46 55.37 48.54
CA ASP A 37 26.27 54.19 48.37
C ASP A 37 26.27 53.28 49.61
N ASP A 38 26.51 52.00 49.33
CA ASP A 38 27.10 50.98 50.20
C ASP A 38 26.36 50.54 51.48
N ALA A 39 25.55 49.50 51.31
CA ALA A 39 25.43 48.44 52.31
C ALA A 39 25.32 47.04 51.67
N PRO A 40 26.44 46.31 51.49
CA PRO A 40 26.43 44.94 51.02
C PRO A 40 26.28 43.99 52.20
N ALA A 41 25.07 43.79 52.71
CA ALA A 41 24.87 42.72 53.70
C ALA A 41 23.41 42.25 53.75
N THR A 42 23.24 40.93 53.70
CA THR A 42 21.99 40.15 53.84
C THR A 42 21.16 39.87 52.58
N GLY A 43 21.77 39.91 51.40
CA GLY A 43 21.17 39.38 50.15
C GLY A 43 21.35 37.87 49.92
N GLY A 44 22.38 37.24 50.51
CA GLY A 44 22.84 35.89 50.13
C GLY A 44 21.79 34.76 50.30
N LEU A 45 20.99 34.81 51.37
CA LEU A 45 19.92 33.83 51.60
C LEU A 45 18.65 34.09 50.79
N ARG A 46 18.40 35.33 50.34
CA ARG A 46 17.30 35.69 49.44
C ARG A 46 17.67 35.35 47.98
N GLY A 47 18.92 35.59 47.58
CA GLY A 47 19.50 35.20 46.29
C GLY A 47 19.50 33.70 46.07
N ALA A 48 20.05 32.92 47.00
CA ALA A 48 20.06 31.45 46.92
C ALA A 48 18.65 30.83 46.89
N ARG A 49 17.68 31.39 47.63
CA ARG A 49 16.27 31.00 47.54
C ARG A 49 15.60 31.44 46.23
N SER A 50 16.02 32.55 45.64
CA SER A 50 15.52 33.02 44.35
C SER A 50 16.03 32.17 43.20
N GLU A 51 17.28 31.70 43.26
CA GLU A 51 17.86 30.76 42.29
C GLU A 51 17.27 29.36 42.41
N LEU A 52 17.05 28.85 43.63
CA LEU A 52 16.32 27.59 43.83
C LEU A 52 14.88 27.67 43.30
N ARG A 53 14.18 28.80 43.50
CA ARG A 53 12.85 29.02 42.92
C ARG A 53 12.87 29.11 41.40
N ARG A 54 13.95 29.66 40.81
CA ARG A 54 14.15 29.72 39.36
C ARG A 54 14.40 28.32 38.77
N GLN A 55 15.28 27.53 39.38
CA GLN A 55 15.53 26.14 38.99
C GLN A 55 14.27 25.25 39.12
N MET A 56 13.48 25.46 40.18
CA MET A 56 12.19 24.77 40.35
C MET A 56 11.18 25.13 39.24
N ARG A 57 11.15 26.40 38.81
CA ARG A 57 10.30 26.85 37.69
C ARG A 57 10.78 26.32 36.35
N GLU A 58 12.09 26.27 36.11
CA GLU A 58 12.69 25.70 34.90
C GLU A 58 12.44 24.19 34.81
N ARG A 59 12.66 23.44 35.90
CA ARG A 59 12.31 22.02 35.98
C ARG A 59 10.81 21.78 35.77
N ARG A 60 9.95 22.64 36.32
CA ARG A 60 8.49 22.53 36.13
C ARG A 60 8.08 22.83 34.69
N ARG A 61 8.70 23.82 34.03
CA ARG A 61 8.49 24.13 32.62
C ARG A 61 8.97 23.01 31.71
N LEU A 62 10.13 22.43 31.98
CA LEU A 62 10.64 21.27 31.24
C LEU A 62 9.72 20.06 31.41
N ARG A 63 9.28 19.76 32.64
CA ARG A 63 8.31 18.68 32.89
C ARG A 63 6.99 18.91 32.16
N MET A 64 6.45 20.12 32.18
CA MET A 64 5.23 20.47 31.44
C MET A 64 5.44 20.37 29.93
N GLY A 65 6.60 20.79 29.41
CA GLY A 65 6.95 20.65 28.00
C GLY A 65 7.03 19.19 27.56
N VAL A 66 7.68 18.33 28.35
CA VAL A 66 7.74 16.89 28.11
C VAL A 66 6.34 16.27 28.16
N LEU A 67 5.52 16.61 29.16
CA LEU A 67 4.15 16.10 29.25
C LEU A 67 3.29 16.56 28.06
N ALA A 68 3.43 17.81 27.62
CA ALA A 68 2.73 18.32 26.45
C ALA A 68 3.17 17.57 25.18
N LEU A 69 4.47 17.34 24.99
CA LEU A 69 5.01 16.55 23.87
C LEU A 69 4.46 15.13 23.88
N VAL A 70 4.50 14.45 25.03
CA VAL A 70 3.96 13.09 25.18
C VAL A 70 2.47 13.07 24.87
N SER A 71 1.70 14.04 25.36
CA SER A 71 0.26 14.14 25.04
C SER A 71 0.01 14.35 23.55
N VAL A 72 0.79 15.19 22.88
CA VAL A 72 0.68 15.40 21.42
C VAL A 72 1.02 14.12 20.65
N VAL A 73 2.04 13.38 21.07
CA VAL A 73 2.39 12.10 20.43
C VAL A 73 1.29 11.06 20.65
N LEU A 74 0.81 10.90 21.89
CA LEU A 74 -0.18 9.87 22.23
C LEU A 74 -1.57 10.16 21.67
N LEU A 75 -2.01 11.43 21.65
CA LEU A 75 -3.35 11.82 21.20
C LEU A 75 -3.40 12.31 19.75
N GLY A 76 -2.27 12.73 19.19
CA GLY A 76 -2.15 13.22 17.82
C GLY A 76 -1.46 12.21 16.92
N ALA A 77 -0.15 12.03 17.12
CA ALA A 77 0.67 11.27 16.18
C ALA A 77 0.24 9.79 16.09
N ILE A 78 -0.04 9.13 17.21
CA ILE A 78 -0.44 7.72 17.23
C ILE A 78 -1.79 7.50 16.53
N PRO A 79 -2.89 8.18 16.91
CA PRO A 79 -4.18 7.99 16.23
C PRO A 79 -4.13 8.35 14.76
N VAL A 80 -3.39 9.40 14.37
CA VAL A 80 -3.21 9.77 12.96
C VAL A 80 -2.46 8.69 12.19
N PHE A 81 -1.37 8.14 12.74
CA PHE A 81 -0.61 7.07 12.10
C PHE A 81 -1.47 5.82 11.86
N PHE A 82 -2.18 5.36 12.89
CA PHE A 82 -3.08 4.21 12.76
C PHE A 82 -4.30 4.53 11.87
N GLY A 83 -4.81 5.76 11.91
CA GLY A 83 -5.89 6.26 11.05
C GLY A 83 -5.52 6.23 9.57
N ILE A 84 -4.35 6.74 9.20
CA ILE A 84 -3.86 6.69 7.82
C ILE A 84 -3.63 5.24 7.39
N ARG A 85 -3.05 4.41 8.27
CA ARG A 85 -2.80 3.00 7.97
C ARG A 85 -4.09 2.21 7.74
N THR A 86 -5.14 2.45 8.53
CA THR A 86 -6.42 1.77 8.34
C THR A 86 -7.14 2.22 7.07
N LEU A 87 -7.06 3.51 6.71
CA LEU A 87 -7.64 4.02 5.46
C LEU A 87 -6.91 3.53 4.21
N SER A 88 -5.65 3.11 4.37
CA SER A 88 -4.82 2.61 3.28
C SER A 88 -4.96 1.11 3.05
N ARG A 89 -5.56 0.35 3.99
CA ARG A 89 -5.79 -1.08 3.85
C ARG A 89 -6.90 -1.33 2.81
N ASP A 90 -6.66 -2.26 1.89
CA ASP A 90 -7.60 -2.58 0.83
C ASP A 90 -8.55 -3.70 1.30
N PRO A 91 -9.88 -3.51 1.22
CA PRO A 91 -10.85 -4.50 1.71
C PRO A 91 -10.80 -5.83 0.95
N VAL A 92 -10.24 -5.86 -0.26
CA VAL A 92 -10.06 -7.11 -0.99
C VAL A 92 -9.08 -8.04 -0.26
N PHE A 93 -8.05 -7.50 0.38
CA PHE A 93 -7.14 -8.33 1.18
C PHE A 93 -7.81 -8.88 2.42
N ASP A 94 -8.75 -8.14 3.03
CA ASP A 94 -9.54 -8.65 4.15
C ASP A 94 -10.38 -9.87 3.68
N THR A 95 -10.99 -9.80 2.49
CA THR A 95 -11.71 -10.96 1.93
C THR A 95 -10.81 -12.15 1.57
N LEU A 96 -9.56 -11.89 1.18
CA LEU A 96 -8.57 -12.95 0.97
C LEU A 96 -8.02 -13.51 2.28
N ASP A 97 -8.03 -12.74 3.36
CA ASP A 97 -7.66 -13.18 4.72
C ASP A 97 -8.76 -14.06 5.34
N GLU A 98 -10.00 -13.90 4.91
CA GLU A 98 -11.15 -14.71 5.31
C GLU A 98 -11.19 -16.09 4.63
N LEU A 99 -10.35 -16.35 3.61
CA LEU A 99 -10.23 -17.67 3.00
C LEU A 99 -9.76 -18.68 4.05
N ASP A 100 -10.53 -19.76 4.25
CA ASP A 100 -10.21 -20.84 5.18
C ASP A 100 -9.08 -21.73 4.63
N VAL A 101 -7.87 -21.15 4.60
CA VAL A 101 -6.64 -21.85 4.27
C VAL A 101 -5.90 -22.23 5.55
N PRO A 102 -5.41 -23.48 5.66
CA PRO A 102 -4.66 -23.93 6.82
C PRO A 102 -3.33 -23.16 6.92
N GLY A 103 -2.84 -23.00 8.15
CA GLY A 103 -1.64 -22.19 8.41
C GLY A 103 -0.38 -22.60 7.63
N TRP A 104 -0.24 -23.88 7.27
CA TRP A 104 0.89 -24.35 6.44
C TRP A 104 0.85 -23.83 5.01
N ALA A 105 -0.33 -23.47 4.49
CA ALA A 105 -0.53 -22.91 3.16
C ALA A 105 -0.32 -21.39 3.12
N ALA A 106 -0.33 -20.75 4.30
CA ALA A 106 -0.27 -19.30 4.48
C ALA A 106 0.82 -18.86 5.47
N VAL A 107 2.04 -19.39 5.32
CA VAL A 107 3.14 -19.14 6.27
C VAL A 107 3.60 -17.69 6.26
N LYS A 108 3.76 -17.11 5.06
CA LYS A 108 4.18 -15.72 4.89
C LYS A 108 3.40 -15.11 3.75
N THR A 109 2.68 -14.03 4.05
CA THR A 109 1.91 -13.25 3.09
C THR A 109 2.62 -11.93 2.79
N VAL A 110 2.63 -11.54 1.53
CA VAL A 110 3.12 -10.25 1.05
C VAL A 110 2.07 -9.69 0.11
N ASP A 111 1.51 -8.54 0.47
CA ASP A 111 0.51 -7.85 -0.31
C ASP A 111 1.14 -6.65 -1.01
N ASP A 112 0.84 -6.51 -2.30
CA ASP A 112 1.24 -5.39 -3.13
C ASP A 112 0.03 -4.82 -3.89
N VAL A 113 0.03 -3.51 -4.06
CA VAL A 113 -1.05 -2.79 -4.72
C VAL A 113 -0.45 -1.82 -5.72
N SER A 114 -0.83 -2.00 -6.98
CA SER A 114 -0.45 -1.12 -8.08
C SER A 114 -1.68 -0.49 -8.73
N GLY A 115 -1.47 0.58 -9.50
CA GLY A 115 -2.54 1.31 -10.19
C GLY A 115 -3.38 2.23 -9.31
N SER A 116 -4.46 2.77 -9.88
CA SER A 116 -5.30 3.81 -9.27
C SER A 116 -6.66 3.27 -8.83
N ARG A 117 -7.10 3.66 -7.62
CA ARG A 117 -8.47 3.36 -7.12
C ARG A 117 -9.57 3.99 -7.99
N TRP A 118 -9.23 5.08 -8.67
CA TRP A 118 -10.14 5.80 -9.55
C TRP A 118 -9.98 5.38 -11.02
N CYS A 119 -9.13 4.39 -11.31
CA CYS A 119 -8.79 3.99 -12.68
C CYS A 119 -8.32 5.16 -13.55
N LEU A 120 -7.58 6.11 -12.97
CA LEU A 120 -6.89 7.14 -13.75
C LEU A 120 -5.64 6.48 -14.35
N LEU A 121 -5.66 6.21 -15.66
CA LEU A 121 -4.69 5.40 -16.41
C LEU A 121 -4.86 3.90 -16.15
N ASP A 122 -4.21 3.37 -15.13
CA ASP A 122 -4.27 1.96 -14.76
C ASP A 122 -5.25 1.76 -13.60
N CYS A 123 -6.19 0.83 -13.75
CA CYS A 123 -7.02 0.41 -12.63
C CYS A 123 -6.21 -0.32 -11.56
N ARG A 124 -6.75 -0.32 -10.33
CA ARG A 124 -6.11 -0.93 -9.18
C ARG A 124 -5.97 -2.46 -9.35
N LEU A 125 -4.73 -2.93 -9.40
CA LEU A 125 -4.36 -4.34 -9.37
C LEU A 125 -3.81 -4.67 -7.98
N ARG A 126 -4.30 -5.79 -7.42
CA ARG A 126 -3.89 -6.27 -6.10
C ARG A 126 -3.23 -7.61 -6.27
N GLU A 127 -2.01 -7.72 -5.76
CA GLU A 127 -1.25 -8.95 -5.82
C GLU A 127 -0.93 -9.40 -4.41
N ARG A 128 -1.26 -10.64 -4.09
CA ARG A 128 -0.85 -11.30 -2.85
C ARG A 128 0.05 -12.46 -3.21
N THR A 129 1.24 -12.47 -2.62
CA THR A 129 2.16 -13.59 -2.71
C THR A 129 2.22 -14.30 -1.37
N VAL A 130 2.05 -15.62 -1.38
CA VAL A 130 2.03 -16.44 -0.17
C VAL A 130 3.00 -17.61 -0.30
N THR A 131 3.81 -17.84 0.72
CA THR A 131 4.64 -19.06 0.80
C THR A 131 3.91 -20.16 1.56
N SER A 132 3.95 -21.37 1.03
CA SER A 132 3.39 -22.59 1.62
C SER A 132 4.50 -23.60 1.90
N GLU A 133 4.34 -24.41 2.95
CA GLU A 133 5.27 -25.48 3.31
C GLU A 133 5.13 -26.74 2.44
N ARG A 134 3.99 -26.90 1.75
CA ARG A 134 3.65 -28.12 1.00
C ARG A 134 3.76 -27.94 -0.50
N SER A 135 3.64 -29.05 -1.24
CA SER A 135 3.81 -29.07 -2.69
C SER A 135 2.81 -28.15 -3.39
N PRO A 136 3.12 -27.70 -4.62
CA PRO A 136 2.19 -26.89 -5.40
C PRO A 136 0.82 -27.55 -5.61
N GLU A 137 0.77 -28.87 -5.80
CA GLU A 137 -0.46 -29.62 -6.07
C GLU A 137 -1.40 -29.61 -4.86
N GLU A 138 -0.86 -29.91 -3.67
CA GLU A 138 -1.64 -29.92 -2.44
C GLU A 138 -2.09 -28.51 -2.05
N THR A 139 -1.18 -27.54 -2.20
CA THR A 139 -1.49 -26.13 -1.94
C THR A 139 -2.58 -25.63 -2.88
N ALA A 140 -2.51 -25.94 -4.17
CA ALA A 140 -3.54 -25.55 -5.13
C ALA A 140 -4.91 -26.13 -4.77
N GLN A 141 -5.01 -27.41 -4.41
CA GLN A 141 -6.29 -28.02 -4.01
C GLN A 141 -6.94 -27.31 -2.83
N VAL A 142 -6.13 -26.93 -1.84
CA VAL A 142 -6.60 -26.21 -0.66
C VAL A 142 -7.12 -24.81 -1.02
N TYR A 143 -6.37 -24.05 -1.83
CA TYR A 143 -6.80 -22.72 -2.26
C TYR A 143 -8.05 -22.77 -3.16
N GLU A 144 -8.11 -23.68 -4.13
CA GLU A 144 -9.28 -23.82 -5.01
C GLU A 144 -10.55 -24.20 -4.23
N ARG A 145 -10.42 -25.09 -3.23
CA ARG A 145 -11.52 -25.42 -2.33
C ARG A 145 -11.95 -24.20 -1.51
N ALA A 146 -11.01 -23.52 -0.85
CA ALA A 146 -11.31 -22.34 -0.03
C ALA A 146 -11.99 -21.24 -0.87
N LEU A 147 -11.52 -21.00 -2.09
CA LEU A 147 -12.15 -20.08 -3.04
C LEU A 147 -13.59 -20.49 -3.37
N THR A 148 -13.83 -21.77 -3.64
CA THR A 148 -15.17 -22.29 -3.95
C THR A 148 -16.12 -22.13 -2.75
N GLU A 149 -15.66 -22.45 -1.54
CA GLU A 149 -16.41 -22.32 -0.29
C GLU A 149 -16.74 -20.86 0.04
N ASP A 150 -15.82 -19.94 -0.31
CA ASP A 150 -15.98 -18.49 -0.22
C ASP A 150 -16.80 -17.89 -1.40
N GLY A 151 -17.40 -18.73 -2.24
CA GLY A 151 -18.34 -18.33 -3.28
C GLY A 151 -17.71 -17.86 -4.59
N TRP A 152 -16.39 -17.99 -4.76
CA TRP A 152 -15.75 -17.81 -6.06
C TRP A 152 -16.13 -18.94 -7.01
N ARG A 153 -16.35 -18.59 -8.27
CA ARG A 153 -16.69 -19.54 -9.32
C ARG A 153 -15.52 -19.72 -10.28
N PRO A 154 -15.18 -20.96 -10.67
CA PRO A 154 -14.21 -21.19 -11.74
C PRO A 154 -14.65 -20.46 -13.01
N TRP A 155 -13.73 -19.72 -13.61
CA TRP A 155 -14.00 -18.89 -14.77
C TRP A 155 -13.21 -19.38 -15.97
N GLN A 156 -13.87 -20.18 -16.82
CA GLN A 156 -13.27 -20.68 -18.06
C GLN A 156 -13.38 -19.62 -19.15
N VAL A 157 -12.25 -18.99 -19.47
CA VAL A 157 -12.12 -18.03 -20.57
C VAL A 157 -10.92 -18.38 -21.43
N THR A 158 -11.00 -18.12 -22.73
CA THR A 158 -9.97 -18.45 -23.72
C THR A 158 -8.60 -17.87 -23.39
N ARG A 159 -8.56 -16.75 -22.66
CA ARG A 159 -7.34 -16.07 -22.21
C ARG A 159 -7.04 -16.29 -20.73
N CYS A 160 -7.64 -17.30 -20.09
CA CYS A 160 -7.13 -17.81 -18.83
C CYS A 160 -5.82 -18.54 -19.17
N PRO A 161 -4.66 -18.11 -18.64
CA PRO A 161 -3.40 -18.75 -18.95
C PRO A 161 -3.41 -20.24 -18.63
N GLU A 162 -3.59 -21.08 -19.64
CA GLU A 162 -3.19 -22.48 -19.62
C GLU A 162 -1.67 -22.52 -19.82
N GLN A 163 -0.91 -21.97 -18.86
CA GLN A 163 0.53 -21.84 -19.05
C GLN A 163 1.20 -23.22 -18.92
N GLN A 164 2.08 -23.55 -19.87
CA GLN A 164 2.93 -24.75 -19.86
C GLN A 164 4.07 -24.68 -18.80
N SER A 165 4.04 -23.69 -17.90
CA SER A 165 5.05 -23.51 -16.87
C SER A 165 4.78 -24.41 -15.66
N LYS A 166 5.83 -24.77 -14.91
CA LYS A 166 5.73 -25.65 -13.73
C LYS A 166 4.83 -25.01 -12.67
N GLY A 167 3.60 -25.49 -12.55
CA GLY A 167 2.62 -25.03 -11.56
C GLY A 167 1.18 -25.19 -12.04
N ARG A 168 0.25 -24.78 -11.20
CA ARG A 168 -1.20 -24.81 -11.47
C ARG A 168 -1.74 -23.39 -11.50
N TYR A 169 -2.28 -23.00 -12.65
CA TYR A 169 -2.90 -21.70 -12.87
C TYR A 169 -4.41 -21.88 -13.04
N THR A 170 -5.22 -21.11 -12.30
CA THR A 170 -6.68 -21.11 -12.43
C THR A 170 -7.24 -19.69 -12.36
N CYS A 171 -8.34 -19.47 -13.07
CA CYS A 171 -9.06 -18.19 -13.07
C CYS A 171 -10.39 -18.35 -12.36
N TRP A 172 -10.76 -17.31 -11.62
CA TRP A 172 -11.93 -17.28 -10.76
C TRP A 172 -12.65 -15.95 -10.90
N ARG A 173 -13.95 -15.97 -10.62
CA ARG A 173 -14.79 -14.78 -10.63
C ARG A 173 -15.78 -14.80 -9.47
N ARG A 174 -15.95 -13.66 -8.84
CA ARG A 174 -16.97 -13.42 -7.82
C ARG A 174 -17.44 -11.98 -7.95
N ASP A 175 -18.76 -11.80 -8.14
CA ASP A 175 -19.39 -10.49 -8.30
C ASP A 175 -18.69 -9.61 -9.37
N GLU A 176 -18.11 -8.49 -8.93
CA GLU A 176 -17.39 -7.50 -9.74
C GLU A 176 -15.88 -7.75 -9.81
N LEU A 177 -15.37 -8.84 -9.23
CA LEU A 177 -13.95 -9.17 -9.17
C LEU A 177 -13.59 -10.37 -10.03
N THR A 178 -12.41 -10.32 -10.64
CA THR A 178 -11.73 -11.47 -11.23
C THR A 178 -10.47 -11.75 -10.43
N LEU A 179 -10.15 -13.04 -10.27
CA LEU A 179 -9.02 -13.52 -9.51
C LEU A 179 -8.24 -14.53 -10.35
N ASP A 180 -6.95 -14.31 -10.45
CA ASP A 180 -6.00 -15.26 -11.02
C ASP A 180 -5.20 -15.90 -9.89
N LEU A 181 -5.28 -17.22 -9.79
CA LEU A 181 -4.55 -18.03 -8.82
C LEU A 181 -3.45 -18.79 -9.55
N TRP A 182 -2.20 -18.58 -9.13
CA TRP A 182 -1.06 -19.33 -9.64
C TRP A 182 -0.24 -19.94 -8.50
N VAL A 183 -0.23 -21.27 -8.42
CA VAL A 183 0.54 -22.02 -7.43
C VAL A 183 1.69 -22.74 -8.11
N ARG A 184 2.92 -22.50 -7.66
CA ARG A 184 4.14 -23.01 -8.31
C ARG A 184 5.22 -23.37 -7.31
N GLU A 185 6.26 -24.04 -7.79
CA GLU A 185 7.50 -24.22 -7.02
C GLU A 185 8.14 -22.84 -6.74
N PRO A 186 8.71 -22.62 -5.55
CA PRO A 186 9.36 -21.35 -5.22
C PRO A 186 10.67 -21.20 -6.01
N ALA A 187 11.00 -19.97 -6.41
CA ALA A 187 12.25 -19.68 -7.09
C ALA A 187 13.42 -19.77 -6.10
N CYS A 188 14.42 -20.62 -6.38
CA CYS A 188 15.59 -20.81 -5.53
C CYS A 188 16.72 -19.82 -5.74
N VAL A 189 16.47 -18.75 -6.49
CA VAL A 189 17.44 -17.66 -6.65
C VAL A 189 17.07 -16.58 -5.63
N PRO A 190 17.99 -16.20 -4.71
CA PRO A 190 17.72 -15.11 -3.78
C PRO A 190 17.38 -13.83 -4.55
N PRO A 191 16.44 -13.00 -4.05
CA PRO A 191 16.14 -11.73 -4.69
C PRO A 191 17.40 -10.84 -4.76
N PRO A 192 17.58 -10.06 -5.83
CA PRO A 192 18.72 -9.15 -5.91
C PRO A 192 18.68 -8.17 -4.74
N VAL A 193 19.84 -7.97 -4.11
CA VAL A 193 20.01 -6.96 -3.05
C VAL A 193 19.93 -5.56 -3.66
N ASP A 194 19.20 -4.65 -3.01
CA ASP A 194 19.02 -3.28 -3.49
C ASP A 194 20.38 -2.56 -3.65
N GLY A 195 20.73 -2.18 -4.88
CA GLY A 195 21.88 -1.34 -5.20
C GLY A 195 23.00 -2.00 -6.02
N GLU A 196 22.96 -3.31 -6.23
CA GLU A 196 23.86 -3.98 -7.18
C GLU A 196 23.14 -4.23 -8.52
N PRO A 197 23.80 -4.01 -9.68
CA PRO A 197 23.23 -4.43 -10.96
C PRO A 197 22.92 -5.91 -10.88
N ALA A 198 21.76 -6.34 -11.38
CA ALA A 198 21.41 -7.74 -11.55
C ALA A 198 22.36 -8.39 -12.57
N LEU A 199 23.60 -8.63 -12.17
CA LEU A 199 24.52 -9.52 -12.85
C LEU A 199 23.92 -10.90 -12.65
N VAL A 200 23.27 -11.42 -13.69
CA VAL A 200 22.81 -12.81 -13.75
C VAL A 200 24.05 -13.66 -13.52
N PRO A 201 24.27 -14.27 -12.34
CA PRO A 201 25.41 -15.15 -12.19
C PRO A 201 25.11 -16.33 -13.12
N SER A 202 26.09 -16.71 -13.93
CA SER A 202 26.01 -18.02 -14.58
C SER A 202 25.75 -19.04 -13.48
N PRO A 203 24.76 -19.93 -13.62
CA PRO A 203 24.33 -20.79 -12.53
C PRO A 203 25.52 -21.63 -12.10
N ASP A 204 26.02 -21.36 -10.90
CA ASP A 204 26.99 -22.23 -10.24
C ASP A 204 26.25 -23.55 -9.96
N PRO A 205 26.74 -24.71 -10.44
CA PRO A 205 26.10 -25.99 -10.16
C PRO A 205 26.13 -26.34 -8.66
N SER A 206 26.90 -25.60 -7.87
CA SER A 206 26.94 -25.68 -6.40
C SER A 206 25.82 -24.88 -5.71
N THR A 207 25.20 -23.91 -6.40
CA THR A 207 23.96 -23.21 -5.98
C THR A 207 22.71 -23.81 -6.61
N ALA A 208 22.87 -24.75 -7.55
CA ALA A 208 21.78 -25.54 -8.08
C ALA A 208 21.20 -26.43 -6.97
N ALA A 209 20.06 -25.99 -6.43
CA ALA A 209 19.17 -26.75 -5.57
C ALA A 209 19.69 -27.07 -4.15
N GLN A 210 19.73 -26.06 -3.28
CA GLN A 210 18.93 -26.26 -2.08
C GLN A 210 17.48 -26.27 -2.54
N GLN A 211 16.90 -27.46 -2.61
CA GLN A 211 15.50 -27.66 -2.99
C GLN A 211 14.65 -26.76 -2.10
N CYS A 212 14.16 -25.66 -2.65
CA CYS A 212 13.24 -24.79 -1.97
C CYS A 212 11.97 -25.60 -1.76
N THR A 213 11.82 -26.09 -0.54
CA THR A 213 10.70 -26.96 -0.18
C THR A 213 9.45 -26.09 -0.10
N GLY A 214 8.31 -26.68 -0.47
CA GLY A 214 7.03 -26.02 -0.42
C GLY A 214 6.60 -25.41 -1.75
N SER A 215 5.81 -24.34 -1.69
CA SER A 215 5.23 -23.71 -2.86
C SER A 215 5.04 -22.20 -2.67
N LEU A 216 4.89 -21.51 -3.79
CA LEU A 216 4.62 -20.10 -3.88
C LEU A 216 3.27 -19.90 -4.56
N VAL A 217 2.36 -19.24 -3.87
CA VAL A 217 1.04 -18.87 -4.35
C VAL A 217 1.08 -17.41 -4.75
N SER A 218 0.62 -17.09 -5.95
CA SER A 218 0.39 -15.73 -6.41
C SER A 218 -1.09 -15.59 -6.71
N VAL A 219 -1.74 -14.68 -6.00
CA VAL A 219 -3.15 -14.32 -6.16
C VAL A 219 -3.19 -12.92 -6.73
N LYS A 220 -3.76 -12.74 -7.91
CA LYS A 220 -3.97 -11.41 -8.50
C LYS A 220 -5.46 -11.12 -8.58
N VAL A 221 -5.90 -10.03 -7.98
CA VAL A 221 -7.31 -9.64 -7.96
C VAL A 221 -7.49 -8.29 -8.64
N ARG A 222 -8.48 -8.24 -9.54
CA ARG A 222 -8.80 -7.07 -10.37
C ARG A 222 -10.31 -6.86 -10.39
N ASN A 223 -10.74 -5.64 -10.73
CA ASN A 223 -12.13 -5.42 -11.09
C ASN A 223 -12.41 -6.05 -12.46
N ALA A 224 -13.54 -6.73 -12.60
CA ALA A 224 -13.94 -7.40 -13.83
C ALA A 224 -14.02 -6.45 -15.04
N ILE A 225 -14.34 -5.16 -14.81
CA ILE A 225 -14.38 -4.11 -15.84
C ILE A 225 -12.98 -3.81 -16.43
N ASP A 226 -11.94 -3.95 -15.61
CA ASP A 226 -10.55 -3.77 -16.04
C ASP A 226 -9.96 -5.02 -16.69
N ASP A 227 -10.57 -6.17 -16.44
CA ASP A 227 -10.13 -7.42 -17.01
C ASP A 227 -10.48 -7.48 -18.51
N ASP A 228 -9.48 -7.34 -19.37
CA ASP A 228 -9.64 -7.40 -20.84
C ASP A 228 -10.37 -8.66 -21.31
N ARG A 229 -10.35 -9.74 -20.52
CA ARG A 229 -11.02 -11.01 -20.85
C ARG A 229 -12.55 -10.91 -20.74
N THR A 230 -13.08 -9.90 -20.04
CA THR A 230 -14.54 -9.63 -19.97
C THR A 230 -15.01 -8.71 -21.10
N ARG A 231 -14.09 -7.99 -21.75
CA ARG A 231 -14.45 -7.07 -22.85
C ARG A 231 -14.88 -7.87 -24.09
N PRO A 232 -15.87 -7.37 -24.85
CA PRO A 232 -16.23 -7.95 -26.14
C PRO A 232 -14.97 -8.06 -27.01
N GLN A 233 -14.71 -9.25 -27.55
CA GLN A 233 -13.62 -9.38 -28.49
C GLN A 233 -14.00 -8.68 -29.79
N PRO A 234 -13.07 -7.92 -30.41
CA PRO A 234 -13.31 -7.41 -31.76
C PRO A 234 -13.52 -8.60 -32.70
N SER A 235 -14.71 -8.75 -33.23
CA SER A 235 -14.98 -9.72 -34.29
C SER A 235 -14.46 -9.14 -35.59
N THR A 236 -13.20 -9.38 -35.92
CA THR A 236 -12.73 -9.22 -37.29
C THR A 236 -13.30 -10.37 -38.10
N ASP A 237 -14.14 -10.05 -39.10
CA ASP A 237 -14.59 -11.02 -40.09
C ASP A 237 -13.35 -11.53 -40.84
N PRO A 238 -13.02 -12.84 -40.78
CA PRO A 238 -11.84 -13.38 -41.44
C PRO A 238 -11.88 -13.19 -42.96
N SER A 239 -13.05 -12.89 -43.56
CA SER A 239 -13.17 -12.53 -44.97
C SER A 239 -12.72 -11.10 -45.31
N LEU A 240 -12.50 -10.24 -44.31
CA LEU A 240 -12.03 -8.86 -44.48
C LEU A 240 -10.52 -8.69 -44.25
N THR A 241 -9.86 -9.70 -43.70
CA THR A 241 -8.41 -9.86 -43.78
C THR A 241 -8.08 -10.56 -45.09
N GLY A 242 -7.83 -9.79 -46.15
CA GLY A 242 -7.27 -10.35 -47.38
C GLY A 242 -5.97 -11.08 -47.06
N GLU A 243 -5.73 -12.22 -47.70
CA GLU A 243 -4.43 -12.89 -47.68
C GLU A 243 -3.35 -11.88 -48.07
N ASP A 244 -2.43 -11.62 -47.15
CA ASP A 244 -1.22 -10.86 -47.42
C ASP A 244 -0.36 -11.77 -48.32
N PRO A 245 -0.22 -11.48 -49.63
CA PRO A 245 0.60 -12.31 -50.48
C PRO A 245 2.04 -12.15 -49.99
N PHE A 246 2.63 -13.25 -49.50
CA PHE A 246 4.06 -13.31 -49.22
C PHE A 246 4.82 -12.66 -50.39
N PRO A 247 5.64 -11.61 -50.16
CA PRO A 247 6.42 -11.05 -51.25
C PRO A 247 7.48 -12.08 -51.64
N THR A 248 7.16 -12.91 -52.62
CA THR A 248 8.18 -13.62 -53.39
C THR A 248 8.89 -12.56 -54.21
N LEU A 249 9.93 -11.96 -53.62
CA LEU A 249 10.97 -11.26 -54.37
C LEU A 249 11.77 -12.31 -55.15
N SER A 250 11.12 -12.87 -56.17
CA SER A 250 11.77 -13.60 -57.24
C SER A 250 11.90 -12.60 -58.38
N GLU A 251 13.12 -12.45 -58.91
CA GLU A 251 13.53 -11.56 -60.00
C GLU A 251 14.16 -10.23 -59.52
N ASP A 252 15.46 -10.32 -59.23
CA ASP A 252 16.41 -9.21 -59.26
C ASP A 252 16.60 -8.76 -60.72
N PRO A 253 16.13 -7.56 -61.14
CA PRO A 253 16.16 -7.11 -62.52
C PRO A 253 17.55 -6.63 -62.99
N LEU A 254 18.63 -6.93 -62.28
CA LEU A 254 20.01 -6.52 -62.64
C LEU A 254 20.93 -7.68 -63.06
N GLY A 255 20.36 -8.85 -63.34
CA GLY A 255 21.11 -10.09 -63.61
C GLY A 255 21.33 -10.48 -65.08
N GLU A 256 21.53 -9.54 -66.02
CA GLU A 256 22.05 -9.91 -67.36
C GLU A 256 23.50 -9.40 -67.55
N PRO A 257 24.51 -10.30 -67.55
CA PRO A 257 25.86 -9.94 -67.90
C PRO A 257 25.96 -9.67 -69.41
N THR A 258 26.37 -8.45 -69.77
CA THR A 258 26.68 -8.06 -71.15
C THR A 258 27.78 -8.97 -71.73
N PRO A 259 27.57 -9.67 -72.86
CA PRO A 259 28.63 -10.44 -73.48
C PRO A 259 29.70 -9.51 -74.09
N SER A 260 30.97 -9.79 -73.80
CA SER A 260 32.10 -9.07 -74.41
C SER A 260 32.28 -9.45 -75.88
N PRO A 261 32.53 -8.49 -76.78
CA PRO A 261 32.79 -8.79 -78.19
C PRO A 261 34.19 -9.39 -78.41
N SER A 262 34.25 -10.37 -79.31
CA SER A 262 35.47 -11.02 -79.83
C SER A 262 36.27 -10.14 -80.78
#